data_AF-A0A7X9HHE9-F1
#
_entry.id   AF-A0A7X9HHE9-F1
#
_cell.length_a   1.000
_cell.length_b   1.000
_cell.length_c   1.000
_cell.angle_alpha   90.00
_cell.angle_beta   90.00
_cell.angle_gamma   90.00
#
_symmetry.space_group_name_H-M   'P 1'
#
loop_
_entity.id
_entity.type
_entity.pdbx_description
1 polymer ?
#
loop_
_entity_poly.entity_id
_entity_poly.type
_entity_poly.pdbx_seq_one_letter_code
_entity_poly.pdbx_strand_id
1 'polypeptide(L)'
;MAVTSKVLSPKLKTFVSSRIGIVFLAIVAIIIINQLLANRKADFEVTGQKQTKISDKTDQKDTSKFKSLFDSGAATSEKVFIKDCEDDKCFERYFKACEPATYFSGNSKTIMHYEIVKKSDNGCVMNFKYTTYPKSDWVNKIMTCTLDNAVEYKKAVANTFSDVVSGKVICSGPLYDNLIKLQHEL
;
A
#
# COMPACT_ATOMS: atom_id res chain seq x y z
N MET A 1 -14.97 14.64 -67.26
CA MET A 1 -13.57 15.05 -67.00
C MET A 1 -13.55 15.97 -65.77
N ALA A 2 -12.44 15.95 -65.04
CA ALA A 2 -12.13 16.67 -63.79
C ALA A 2 -12.55 15.99 -62.46
N VAL A 3 -11.59 15.22 -61.95
CA VAL A 3 -11.44 14.72 -60.58
C VAL A 3 -10.76 15.82 -59.76
N THR A 4 -11.22 16.11 -58.53
CA THR A 4 -10.36 16.68 -57.48
C THR A 4 -10.73 16.13 -56.10
N SER A 5 -9.95 15.14 -55.67
CA SER A 5 -9.93 14.60 -54.32
C SER A 5 -9.09 15.51 -53.42
N LYS A 6 -9.66 16.06 -52.34
CA LYS A 6 -8.89 16.76 -51.30
C LYS A 6 -8.38 15.73 -50.28
N VAL A 7 -7.08 15.52 -50.31
CA VAL A 7 -6.27 14.75 -49.37
C VAL A 7 -6.21 15.50 -48.04
N LEU A 8 -6.61 14.86 -46.94
CA LEU A 8 -6.37 15.33 -45.57
C LEU A 8 -5.36 14.40 -44.90
N SER A 9 -4.18 14.94 -44.63
CA SER A 9 -3.00 14.21 -44.13
C SER A 9 -3.11 13.87 -42.64
N PRO A 10 -2.73 12.66 -42.20
CA PRO A 10 -2.44 12.38 -40.80
C PRO A 10 -0.99 12.77 -40.47
N LYS A 11 -0.81 13.71 -39.53
CA LYS A 11 0.50 13.94 -38.88
C LYS A 11 0.72 12.88 -37.82
N LEU A 12 1.16 11.69 -38.23
CA LEU A 12 1.76 10.70 -37.36
C LEU A 12 3.26 11.05 -37.24
N LYS A 13 3.67 11.69 -36.14
CA LYS A 13 5.08 11.93 -35.85
C LYS A 13 5.75 10.62 -35.45
N THR A 14 6.53 10.10 -36.39
CA THR A 14 7.57 9.09 -36.24
C THR A 14 8.59 9.55 -35.19
N PHE A 15 8.72 8.82 -34.07
CA PHE A 15 9.87 8.91 -33.17
C PHE A 15 10.75 7.68 -33.43
N VAL A 16 11.65 7.82 -34.39
CA VAL A 16 12.60 6.78 -34.79
C VAL A 16 13.88 6.93 -33.96
N SER A 17 14.21 5.84 -33.28
CA SER A 17 15.57 5.31 -33.16
C SER A 17 16.67 6.30 -32.75
N SER A 18 16.79 6.53 -31.45
CA SER A 18 18.09 6.82 -30.86
C SER A 18 18.67 5.50 -30.34
N ARG A 19 19.80 5.06 -30.89
CA ARG A 19 20.51 3.83 -30.45
C ARG A 19 20.83 3.83 -28.96
N ILE A 20 20.83 5.00 -28.32
CA ILE A 20 21.01 5.20 -26.88
C ILE A 20 19.80 4.69 -26.08
N GLY A 21 18.57 4.85 -26.61
CA GLY A 21 17.34 4.40 -25.95
C GLY A 21 17.19 2.89 -25.89
N ILE A 22 17.68 2.17 -26.91
CA ILE A 22 17.67 0.70 -26.93
C ILE A 22 18.66 0.14 -25.90
N VAL A 23 19.83 0.78 -25.75
CA VAL A 23 20.83 0.38 -24.74
C VAL A 23 20.30 0.63 -23.32
N PHE A 24 19.63 1.76 -23.08
CA PHE A 24 18.99 2.02 -21.77
C PHE A 24 17.90 1.02 -21.43
N LEU A 25 17.02 0.67 -22.38
CA LEU A 25 15.99 -0.34 -22.16
C LEU A 25 16.57 -1.72 -21.88
N ALA A 26 17.67 -2.10 -22.55
CA ALA A 26 18.37 -3.36 -22.29
C ALA A 26 19.01 -3.39 -20.89
N ILE A 27 19.63 -2.29 -20.44
CA ILE A 27 20.23 -2.18 -19.10
C ILE A 27 19.15 -2.28 -18.01
N VAL A 28 18.01 -1.59 -18.18
CA VAL A 28 16.89 -1.64 -17.21
C VAL A 28 16.30 -3.06 -17.15
N ALA A 29 16.14 -3.75 -18.28
CA ALA A 29 15.63 -5.12 -18.29
C ALA A 29 16.57 -6.09 -17.55
N ILE A 30 17.89 -5.96 -17.72
CA ILE A 30 18.88 -6.80 -17.01
C ILE A 30 18.83 -6.58 -15.50
N ILE A 31 18.66 -5.33 -15.04
CA ILE A 31 18.55 -5.00 -13.61
C ILE A 31 17.29 -5.66 -13.00
N ILE A 32 16.15 -5.58 -13.69
CA ILE A 32 14.89 -6.18 -13.23
C ILE A 32 15.00 -7.71 -13.14
N ILE A 33 15.60 -8.36 -14.13
CA ILE A 33 15.81 -9.82 -14.14
C ILE A 33 16.71 -10.26 -12.98
N ASN A 34 17.79 -9.52 -12.70
CA ASN A 34 18.69 -9.83 -11.58
C ASN A 34 18.01 -9.66 -10.21
N GLN A 35 17.14 -8.66 -10.03
CA GLN A 35 16.37 -8.54 -8.77
C GLN A 35 15.30 -9.63 -8.61
N LEU A 36 14.66 -10.08 -9.70
CA LEU A 36 13.70 -11.19 -9.65
C LEU A 36 14.38 -12.54 -9.32
N LEU A 37 15.60 -12.77 -9.81
CA LEU A 37 16.35 -14.00 -9.54
C LEU A 37 16.88 -14.07 -8.10
N ALA A 38 17.24 -12.93 -7.50
CA ALA A 38 17.65 -12.86 -6.10
C ALA A 38 16.50 -13.22 -5.12
N ASN A 39 15.26 -12.94 -5.49
CA ASN A 39 14.07 -13.26 -4.69
C ASN A 39 13.64 -14.74 -4.73
N ARG A 40 14.24 -15.59 -5.57
CA ARG A 40 13.90 -17.03 -5.64
C ARG A 40 14.77 -17.95 -4.77
N LYS A 41 15.72 -17.42 -3.99
CA LYS A 41 16.62 -18.24 -3.15
C LYS A 41 16.20 -18.37 -1.67
N ALA A 42 15.01 -17.92 -1.28
CA ALA A 42 14.61 -17.88 0.12
C ALA A 42 13.61 -18.96 0.58
N ASP A 43 13.24 -19.93 -0.26
CA ASP A 43 12.29 -20.98 0.12
C ASP A 43 12.87 -22.39 -0.11
N PHE A 44 13.82 -22.82 0.73
CA PHE A 44 14.06 -24.25 0.94
C PHE A 44 14.76 -24.55 2.28
N GLU A 45 13.96 -24.57 3.35
CA GLU A 45 14.11 -25.32 4.61
C GLU A 45 13.01 -24.75 5.50
N VAL A 46 11.98 -25.47 5.94
CA VAL A 46 12.06 -26.52 6.95
C VAL A 46 10.70 -27.26 6.93
N THR A 47 10.71 -28.54 6.56
CA THR A 47 9.63 -29.48 6.91
C THR A 47 10.22 -30.55 7.81
N GLY A 48 9.82 -30.52 9.08
CA GLY A 48 10.20 -31.49 10.09
C GLY A 48 9.35 -31.33 11.34
N GLN A 49 8.09 -31.76 11.26
CA GLN A 49 7.21 -31.93 12.42
C GLN A 49 7.85 -32.86 13.46
N LYS A 50 7.72 -32.51 14.74
CA LYS A 50 7.32 -33.50 15.75
C LYS A 50 6.44 -32.86 16.82
N GLN A 51 5.18 -33.27 16.82
CA GLN A 51 4.23 -33.02 17.90
C GLN A 51 4.75 -33.59 19.22
N THR A 52 4.47 -32.90 20.31
CA THR A 52 4.20 -33.56 21.59
C THR A 52 3.03 -32.87 22.26
N LYS A 53 2.06 -33.70 22.64
CA LYS A 53 0.80 -33.43 23.31
C LYS A 53 1.04 -33.29 24.82
N ILE A 54 -0.04 -32.96 25.57
CA ILE A 54 -0.23 -32.95 27.04
C ILE A 54 -0.07 -31.53 27.63
N SER A 55 -0.91 -30.98 28.52
CA SER A 55 -2.26 -31.29 29.03
C SER A 55 -2.62 -30.13 29.99
N ASP A 56 -3.82 -29.58 29.82
CA ASP A 56 -4.81 -29.13 30.83
C ASP A 56 -4.47 -28.17 32.00
N LYS A 57 -5.49 -27.32 32.25
CA LYS A 57 -5.87 -26.52 33.44
C LYS A 57 -5.34 -25.08 33.67
N THR A 58 -6.30 -24.16 33.46
CA THR A 58 -6.77 -23.10 34.36
C THR A 58 -5.78 -22.06 34.87
N ASP A 59 -5.94 -20.80 34.43
CA ASP A 59 -6.37 -19.72 35.35
C ASP A 59 -6.75 -18.42 34.63
N GLN A 60 -7.83 -17.86 35.14
CA GLN A 60 -8.47 -16.59 34.83
C GLN A 60 -7.65 -15.43 35.40
N LYS A 61 -7.17 -14.48 34.57
CA LYS A 61 -6.85 -13.12 35.07
C LYS A 61 -6.76 -12.04 33.98
N ASP A 62 -7.75 -11.15 34.03
CA ASP A 62 -7.70 -9.70 33.75
C ASP A 62 -6.66 -9.16 32.77
N THR A 63 -7.11 -8.88 31.54
CA THR A 63 -6.69 -7.68 30.79
C THR A 63 -7.89 -6.98 30.13
N SER A 64 -9.02 -6.95 30.85
CA SER A 64 -10.14 -6.03 30.65
C SER A 64 -9.76 -4.63 31.16
N LYS A 65 -8.74 -3.98 30.57
CA LYS A 65 -8.38 -2.59 30.94
C LYS A 65 -7.81 -1.73 29.81
N PHE A 66 -8.35 -1.84 28.60
CA PHE A 66 -8.19 -0.81 27.56
C PHE A 66 -9.46 -0.49 26.77
N LYS A 67 -10.61 -1.04 27.18
CA LYS A 67 -11.88 -0.91 26.46
C LYS A 67 -12.85 0.07 27.15
N SER A 68 -12.34 1.22 27.58
CA SER A 68 -13.11 2.18 28.39
C SER A 68 -12.72 3.63 28.08
N LEU A 69 -12.87 4.08 26.83
CA LEU A 69 -12.86 5.52 26.51
C LEU A 69 -13.81 5.93 25.36
N PHE A 70 -14.65 5.03 24.82
CA PHE A 70 -15.50 5.35 23.65
C PHE A 70 -17.00 5.07 23.84
N ASP A 71 -17.51 5.05 25.06
CA ASP A 71 -18.94 4.91 25.31
C ASP A 71 -19.52 6.19 25.93
N SER A 72 -19.88 7.14 25.07
CA SER A 72 -20.98 8.09 25.31
C SER A 72 -21.39 8.75 24.00
N GLY A 73 -22.36 8.15 23.31
CA GLY A 73 -23.00 8.74 22.15
C GLY A 73 -23.93 7.73 21.49
N ALA A 74 -25.24 7.84 21.76
CA ALA A 74 -26.27 6.99 21.20
C ALA A 74 -26.24 6.97 19.66
N ALA A 75 -25.84 5.83 19.11
CA ALA A 75 -26.16 5.36 17.77
C ALA A 75 -25.99 3.84 17.82
N THR A 76 -26.79 3.09 17.08
CA THR A 76 -26.65 1.65 16.88
C THR A 76 -25.21 1.32 16.44
N SER A 77 -24.35 1.05 17.43
CA SER A 77 -22.94 0.75 17.24
C SER A 77 -22.87 -0.68 16.75
N GLU A 78 -23.02 -0.85 15.43
CA GLU A 78 -22.46 -2.02 14.79
C GLU A 78 -20.97 -2.01 15.10
N LYS A 79 -20.57 -2.85 16.05
CA LYS A 79 -19.18 -2.96 16.47
C LYS A 79 -18.39 -3.51 15.29
N VAL A 80 -17.84 -2.60 14.48
CA VAL A 80 -17.00 -2.96 13.34
C VAL A 80 -15.80 -3.74 13.87
N PHE A 81 -15.75 -5.02 13.55
CA PHE A 81 -14.61 -5.86 13.89
C PHE A 81 -13.47 -5.54 12.92
N ILE A 82 -12.39 -4.95 13.44
CA ILE A 82 -11.19 -4.65 12.66
C ILE A 82 -10.23 -5.82 12.86
N LYS A 83 -9.86 -6.50 11.76
CA LYS A 83 -8.91 -7.61 11.81
C LYS A 83 -7.48 -7.09 11.95
N ASP A 84 -6.79 -7.48 13.02
CA ASP A 84 -5.34 -7.29 13.09
C ASP A 84 -4.62 -8.38 12.30
N CYS A 85 -3.90 -7.99 11.25
CA CYS A 85 -3.12 -8.88 10.40
C CYS A 85 -1.65 -8.85 10.83
N GLU A 86 -1.06 -10.03 11.03
CA GLU A 86 0.34 -10.20 11.42
C GLU A 86 1.28 -10.30 10.20
N ASP A 87 0.72 -10.56 9.02
CA ASP A 87 1.49 -10.75 7.78
C ASP A 87 0.83 -10.12 6.54
N ASP A 88 1.64 -10.03 5.48
CA ASP A 88 1.24 -9.49 4.18
C ASP A 88 0.08 -10.26 3.53
N LYS A 89 0.02 -11.58 3.72
CA LYS A 89 -0.96 -12.43 3.03
C LYS A 89 -2.35 -12.27 3.65
N CYS A 90 -2.42 -12.10 4.96
CA CYS A 90 -3.62 -11.70 5.69
C CYS A 90 -4.09 -10.34 5.18
N PHE A 91 -3.20 -9.35 5.20
CA PHE A 91 -3.60 -7.99 4.86
C PHE A 91 -4.04 -7.85 3.40
N GLU A 92 -3.33 -8.50 2.46
CA GLU A 92 -3.70 -8.55 1.04
C GLU A 92 -5.13 -9.09 0.84
N ARG A 93 -5.52 -10.14 1.58
CA ARG A 93 -6.87 -10.71 1.47
C ARG A 93 -7.95 -9.70 1.85
N TYR A 94 -7.77 -8.99 2.96
CA TYR A 94 -8.70 -7.97 3.42
C TYR A 94 -8.68 -6.74 2.51
N PHE A 95 -7.51 -6.38 1.97
CA PHE A 95 -7.39 -5.32 0.98
C PHE A 95 -8.17 -5.64 -0.30
N LYS A 96 -8.05 -6.85 -0.85
CA LYS A 96 -8.86 -7.26 -2.01
C LYS A 96 -10.36 -7.16 -1.76
N ALA A 97 -10.81 -7.44 -0.54
CA ALA A 97 -12.21 -7.36 -0.15
C ALA A 97 -12.66 -5.94 0.27
N CYS A 98 -11.73 -4.99 0.48
CA CYS A 98 -11.95 -3.73 1.17
C CYS A 98 -12.62 -3.88 2.54
N GLU A 99 -12.25 -4.93 3.26
CA GLU A 99 -12.75 -5.21 4.61
C GLU A 99 -11.83 -4.59 5.67
N PRO A 100 -12.39 -4.13 6.81
CA PRO A 100 -11.59 -3.48 7.85
C PRO A 100 -10.48 -4.37 8.42
N ALA A 101 -9.23 -3.93 8.28
CA ALA A 101 -8.06 -4.60 8.83
C ALA A 101 -6.90 -3.64 9.08
N THR A 102 -6.00 -4.02 9.97
CA THR A 102 -4.76 -3.29 10.28
C THR A 102 -3.53 -4.14 10.01
N TYR A 103 -2.43 -3.49 9.67
CA TYR A 103 -1.13 -4.13 9.50
C TYR A 103 -0.01 -3.15 9.81
N PHE A 104 1.05 -3.63 10.47
CA PHE A 104 2.29 -2.89 10.66
C PHE A 104 3.36 -3.45 9.72
N SER A 105 3.89 -2.61 8.84
CA SER A 105 5.02 -2.98 7.98
C SER A 105 6.19 -2.04 8.21
N GLY A 106 7.40 -2.57 8.19
CA GLY A 106 8.59 -1.78 8.39
C GLY A 106 9.79 -2.58 8.87
N ASN A 107 10.83 -1.84 9.23
CA ASN A 107 12.02 -2.35 9.91
C ASN A 107 12.20 -1.62 11.25
N SER A 108 13.30 -1.89 11.96
CA SER A 108 13.58 -1.25 13.25
C SER A 108 13.70 0.27 13.21
N LYS A 109 13.90 0.87 12.02
CA LYS A 109 14.03 2.32 11.85
C LYS A 109 12.71 2.96 11.46
N THR A 110 12.01 2.41 10.48
CA THR A 110 10.76 2.96 9.96
C THR A 110 9.66 1.93 10.07
N ILE A 111 8.61 2.26 10.80
CA ILE A 111 7.41 1.45 10.95
C ILE A 111 6.22 2.27 10.48
N MET A 112 5.43 1.70 9.58
CA MET A 112 4.19 2.26 9.08
C MET A 112 3.02 1.37 9.48
N HIS A 113 1.98 2.00 10.01
CA HIS A 113 0.69 1.41 10.27
C HIS A 113 -0.24 1.66 9.07
N TYR A 114 -0.83 0.59 8.57
CA TYR A 114 -1.83 0.57 7.52
C TYR A 114 -3.16 0.16 8.12
N GLU A 115 -4.23 0.84 7.74
CA GLU A 115 -5.60 0.52 8.17
C GLU A 115 -6.55 0.64 6.98
N ILE A 116 -7.29 -0.42 6.68
CA ILE A 116 -8.40 -0.41 5.75
C ILE A 116 -9.63 0.04 6.53
N VAL A 117 -10.21 1.17 6.15
CA VAL A 117 -11.34 1.77 6.88
C VAL A 117 -12.66 1.22 6.36
N LYS A 118 -12.84 1.27 5.04
CA LYS A 118 -14.08 0.89 4.36
C LYS A 118 -13.88 0.75 2.86
N LYS A 119 -14.85 0.13 2.21
CA LYS A 119 -15.03 0.16 0.75
C LYS A 119 -15.46 1.56 0.28
N SER A 120 -15.00 1.92 -0.91
CA SER A 120 -15.36 3.08 -1.72
C SER A 120 -15.71 2.63 -3.13
N ASP A 121 -16.31 3.50 -3.93
CA ASP A 121 -16.69 3.19 -5.32
C ASP A 121 -15.48 2.83 -6.19
N ASN A 122 -14.32 3.45 -5.90
CA ASN A 122 -13.08 3.30 -6.67
C ASN A 122 -11.98 2.54 -5.91
N GLY A 123 -12.36 1.69 -4.94
CA GLY A 123 -11.43 0.83 -4.20
C GLY A 123 -11.59 0.91 -2.69
N CYS A 124 -10.50 0.87 -1.93
CA CYS A 124 -10.53 0.88 -0.47
C CYS A 124 -10.07 2.22 0.09
N VAL A 125 -10.83 2.78 1.04
CA VAL A 125 -10.35 3.91 1.85
C VAL A 125 -9.36 3.38 2.87
N MET A 126 -8.14 3.90 2.85
CA MET A 126 -7.06 3.47 3.72
C MET A 126 -6.45 4.64 4.47
N ASN A 127 -6.08 4.39 5.72
CA ASN A 127 -5.26 5.27 6.53
C ASN A 127 -3.81 4.77 6.58
N PHE A 128 -2.87 5.71 6.52
CA PHE A 128 -1.44 5.51 6.66
C PHE A 128 -0.93 6.35 7.82
N LYS A 129 -0.07 5.77 8.65
CA LYS A 129 0.55 6.47 9.77
C LYS A 129 1.96 5.95 10.03
N TYR A 130 2.96 6.83 10.00
CA TYR A 130 4.28 6.48 10.51
C TYR A 130 4.23 6.40 12.04
N THR A 131 4.62 5.28 12.63
CA THR A 131 4.76 5.17 14.10
C THR A 131 6.18 5.47 14.56
N THR A 132 7.16 5.39 13.65
CA THR A 132 8.58 5.75 13.86
C THR A 132 9.11 6.41 12.57
N TYR A 133 10.22 7.17 12.65
CA TYR A 133 11.04 7.78 11.57
C TYR A 133 10.49 7.63 10.13
N PRO A 134 10.25 8.74 9.40
CA PRO A 134 11.38 9.42 8.73
C PRO A 134 11.65 10.85 9.16
N LYS A 135 10.65 11.57 9.68
CA LYS A 135 10.83 12.87 10.34
C LYS A 135 9.89 12.96 11.54
N SER A 136 10.31 13.61 12.62
CA SER A 136 9.56 13.64 13.88
C SER A 136 8.18 14.30 13.75
N ASP A 137 8.06 15.30 12.87
CA ASP A 137 6.84 16.02 12.54
C ASP A 137 5.82 15.19 11.75
N TRP A 138 6.23 14.03 11.21
CA TRP A 138 5.37 13.11 10.46
C TRP A 138 4.86 11.95 11.30
N VAL A 139 5.56 11.65 12.39
CA VAL A 139 5.19 10.54 13.28
C VAL A 139 3.79 10.81 13.86
N ASN A 140 2.97 9.76 13.87
CA ASN A 140 1.57 9.77 14.30
C ASN A 140 0.63 10.69 13.51
N LYS A 141 1.08 11.25 12.38
CA LYS A 141 0.20 11.95 11.44
C LYS A 141 -0.46 10.95 10.50
N ILE A 142 -1.74 11.15 10.24
CA ILE A 142 -2.55 10.27 9.39
C ILE A 142 -2.62 10.88 7.98
N MET A 143 -2.48 10.02 6.98
CA MET A 143 -2.88 10.30 5.60
C MET A 143 -3.98 9.30 5.23
N THR A 144 -5.05 9.78 4.61
CA THR A 144 -6.17 8.95 4.14
C THR A 144 -6.24 9.04 2.61
N CYS A 145 -6.23 7.89 1.93
CA CYS A 145 -6.33 7.81 0.48
C CYS A 145 -7.35 6.74 0.07
N THR A 146 -7.87 6.82 -1.16
CA THR A 146 -8.60 5.70 -1.79
C THR A 146 -7.63 4.96 -2.70
N LEU A 147 -7.47 3.66 -2.48
CA LEU A 147 -6.54 2.80 -3.22
C LEU A 147 -7.29 1.79 -4.07
N ASP A 148 -6.83 1.59 -5.30
CA ASP A 148 -7.35 0.54 -6.19
C ASP A 148 -7.04 -0.86 -5.64
N ASN A 149 -8.09 -1.62 -5.33
CA ASN A 149 -7.98 -2.98 -4.81
C ASN A 149 -7.92 -4.06 -5.90
N ALA A 150 -7.97 -3.69 -7.17
CA ALA A 150 -7.75 -4.64 -8.27
C ALA A 150 -6.29 -5.07 -8.37
N VAL A 151 -5.34 -4.24 -7.91
CA VAL A 151 -3.89 -4.54 -7.88
C VAL A 151 -3.43 -5.02 -6.50
N GLU A 152 -2.21 -5.55 -6.40
CA GLU A 152 -1.64 -5.95 -5.10
C GLU A 152 -1.49 -4.75 -4.16
N TYR A 153 -1.72 -4.93 -2.86
CA TYR A 153 -1.74 -3.83 -1.89
C TYR A 153 -0.41 -3.06 -1.88
N LYS A 154 0.73 -3.77 -1.89
CA LYS A 154 2.06 -3.13 -1.90
C LYS A 154 2.25 -2.24 -3.12
N LYS A 155 1.74 -2.67 -4.28
CA LYS A 155 1.79 -1.91 -5.52
C LYS A 155 0.84 -0.71 -5.48
N ALA A 156 -0.38 -0.89 -4.97
CA ALA A 156 -1.33 0.21 -4.78
C ALA A 156 -0.75 1.30 -3.87
N VAL A 157 -0.12 0.91 -2.76
CA VAL A 157 0.54 1.82 -1.82
C VAL A 157 1.71 2.53 -2.50
N ALA A 158 2.64 1.81 -3.14
CA ALA A 158 3.78 2.41 -3.80
C ALA A 158 3.37 3.43 -4.87
N ASN A 159 2.38 3.08 -5.69
CA ASN A 159 1.80 3.99 -6.68
C ASN A 159 1.17 5.22 -6.02
N THR A 160 0.39 5.04 -4.96
CA THR A 160 -0.27 6.15 -4.24
C THR A 160 0.75 7.15 -3.71
N PHE A 161 1.82 6.69 -3.04
CA PHE A 161 2.85 7.60 -2.54
C PHE A 161 3.60 8.31 -3.68
N SER A 162 3.90 7.60 -4.78
CA SER A 162 4.49 8.22 -5.98
C SER A 162 3.56 9.25 -6.63
N ASP A 163 2.25 8.99 -6.63
CA ASP A 163 1.24 9.83 -7.26
C ASP A 163 0.90 11.05 -6.39
N VAL A 164 0.94 10.91 -5.07
CA VAL A 164 0.93 12.05 -4.12
C VAL A 164 2.11 12.96 -4.40
N VAL A 165 3.33 12.41 -4.47
CA VAL A 165 4.57 13.15 -4.77
C VAL A 165 4.67 13.60 -6.23
N SER A 166 3.68 13.32 -7.08
CA SER A 166 3.60 13.92 -8.42
C SER A 166 2.33 14.75 -8.63
N GLY A 167 1.54 14.96 -7.57
CA GLY A 167 0.29 15.72 -7.62
C GLY A 167 -0.83 15.05 -8.42
N LYS A 168 -0.71 13.77 -8.77
CA LYS A 168 -1.72 13.02 -9.54
C LYS A 168 -2.86 12.51 -8.69
N VAL A 169 -2.60 12.28 -7.40
CA VAL A 169 -3.60 11.82 -6.43
C VAL A 169 -3.67 12.81 -5.28
N ILE A 170 -4.90 13.15 -4.90
CA ILE A 170 -5.19 13.95 -3.71
C ILE A 170 -5.62 12.98 -2.61
N CYS A 171 -4.80 12.90 -1.57
CA CYS A 171 -5.17 12.30 -0.30
C CYS A 171 -5.59 13.39 0.68
N SER A 172 -6.01 13.02 1.87
CA SER A 172 -6.33 13.97 2.93
C SER A 172 -5.54 13.67 4.20
N GLY A 173 -5.46 14.66 5.09
CA GLY A 173 -4.92 14.52 6.43
C GLY A 173 -3.51 15.08 6.61
N PRO A 174 -3.07 15.26 7.87
CA PRO A 174 -1.85 16.01 8.17
C PRO A 174 -0.56 15.43 7.58
N LEU A 175 -0.50 14.11 7.37
CA LEU A 175 0.68 13.50 6.74
C LEU A 175 0.75 13.84 5.24
N TYR A 176 -0.39 13.90 4.55
CA TYR A 176 -0.45 14.35 3.16
C TYR A 176 0.03 15.81 3.04
N ASP A 177 -0.47 16.70 3.91
CA ASP A 177 -0.06 18.11 3.93
C ASP A 177 1.45 18.28 4.10
N ASN A 178 2.08 17.41 4.90
CA ASN A 178 3.52 17.42 5.08
C ASN A 178 4.28 16.88 3.85
N LEU A 179 3.75 15.85 3.19
CA LEU A 179 4.36 15.27 1.98
C LEU A 179 4.34 16.25 0.81
N ILE A 180 3.25 16.97 0.61
CA ILE A 180 3.15 17.98 -0.46
C ILE A 180 4.01 19.21 -0.17
N LYS A 181 4.19 19.60 1.10
CA LYS A 181 5.08 20.71 1.48
C LYS A 181 6.53 20.43 1.07
N LEU A 182 7.01 19.20 1.24
CA LEU A 182 8.36 18.85 0.80
C LEU A 182 8.57 19.00 -0.71
N GLN A 183 7.54 18.77 -1.53
CA GLN A 183 7.69 18.95 -2.97
C GLN A 183 7.99 20.40 -3.36
N HIS A 184 7.56 21.37 -2.55
CA HIS A 184 7.80 22.79 -2.83
C HIS A 184 9.13 23.29 -2.25
N GLU A 185 9.80 22.50 -1.42
CA GLU A 185 11.12 22.82 -0.84
C GLU A 185 12.29 22.21 -1.65
N LEU A 186 12.00 21.37 -2.65
CA LEU A 186 12.96 20.71 -3.55
C LEU A 186 12.91 21.34 -4.95
#